data_AF-A0A9P8EN96-F1
#
_entry.id   AF-A0A9P8EN96-F1
#
_cell.length_a   1.000
_cell.length_b   1.000
_cell.length_c   1.000
_cell.angle_alpha   90.00
_cell.angle_beta   90.00
_cell.angle_gamma   90.00
#
_symmetry.space_group_name_H-M   'P 1'
#
loop_
_entity.id
_entity.type
_entity.pdbx_description
1 polymer ?
#
loop_
_entity_poly.entity_id
_entity_poly.type
_entity_poly.pdbx_seq_one_letter_code
_entity_poly.pdbx_strand_id
1 'polypeptide(L)'
;MVRHLVREGKEELVWKWIEQKSRKSSALGPNDRFVWRADAVRALIAAQAFASDHDSLDGALESFLRAKSSNYSIPLAPARMECAKLLMLPVEKTSLSWEVKSKIETPRWPNTSTKLWQDFLESVETIRDVSEPLKAQLPLYHPEKPDPMPYLKHSQHLAKNPKFVERMVKKPSITPWIARGRHAEALLRLQGHEKDADWLKEFLQELYAKSEPIRRKEADRKISRRERNGLTG
;
A
#
# COMPACT_ATOMS: atom_id res chain seq x y z
N MET A 1 -10.15 19.93 -3.39
CA MET A 1 -9.44 21.01 -2.67
C MET A 1 -7.94 20.72 -2.51
N VAL A 2 -7.50 19.76 -1.67
CA VAL A 2 -6.06 19.48 -1.45
C VAL A 2 -5.26 19.25 -2.74
N ARG A 3 -5.79 18.48 -3.69
CA ARG A 3 -5.16 18.27 -5.01
C ARG A 3 -4.92 19.57 -5.79
N HIS A 4 -5.84 20.53 -5.73
CA HIS A 4 -5.67 21.82 -6.40
C HIS A 4 -4.60 22.65 -5.71
N LEU A 5 -4.59 22.65 -4.38
CA LEU A 5 -3.58 23.35 -3.60
C LEU A 5 -2.16 22.83 -3.90
N VAL A 6 -1.96 21.51 -3.99
CA VAL A 6 -0.66 20.94 -4.38
C VAL A 6 -0.27 21.33 -5.81
N ARG A 7 -1.21 21.25 -6.76
CA ARG A 7 -0.95 21.67 -8.15
C ARG A 7 -0.57 23.15 -8.29
N GLU A 8 -1.03 23.99 -7.37
CA GLU A 8 -0.73 25.42 -7.33
C GLU A 8 0.50 25.76 -6.46
N GLY A 9 1.21 24.77 -5.91
CA GLY A 9 2.35 24.98 -4.99
C GLY A 9 1.94 25.59 -3.64
N LYS A 10 0.70 25.38 -3.21
CA LYS A 10 0.08 25.94 -2.00
C LYS A 10 -0.11 24.89 -0.90
N GLU A 11 0.70 23.83 -0.86
CA GLU A 11 0.63 22.81 0.22
C GLU A 11 0.80 23.40 1.63
N GLU A 12 1.54 24.49 1.80
CA GLU A 12 1.68 25.14 3.10
C GLU A 12 0.35 25.65 3.67
N LEU A 13 -0.65 25.93 2.84
CA LEU A 13 -2.00 26.24 3.32
C LEU A 13 -2.66 25.01 3.95
N VAL A 14 -2.40 23.82 3.41
CA VAL A 14 -2.87 22.55 3.98
C VAL A 14 -2.17 22.28 5.31
N TRP A 15 -0.85 22.54 5.40
CA TRP A 15 -0.10 22.41 6.66
C TRP A 15 -0.56 23.39 7.72
N LYS A 16 -0.72 24.67 7.37
CA LYS A 16 -1.32 25.67 8.28
C LYS A 16 -2.66 25.21 8.80
N TRP A 17 -3.49 24.59 7.96
CA TRP A 17 -4.76 24.02 8.40
C TRP A 17 -4.55 22.84 9.35
N ILE A 18 -3.72 21.84 9.00
CA ILE A 18 -3.39 20.67 9.84
C ILE A 18 -2.91 21.09 11.24
N GLU A 19 -2.05 22.10 11.29
CA GLU A 19 -1.40 22.61 12.49
C GLU A 19 -2.27 23.58 13.29
N GLN A 20 -3.49 23.91 12.84
CA GLN A 20 -4.41 24.70 13.66
C GLN A 20 -4.77 23.94 14.94
N LYS A 21 -4.67 24.61 16.09
CA LYS A 21 -5.17 24.08 17.36
C LYS A 21 -6.66 23.74 17.20
N SER A 22 -7.00 22.47 17.37
CA SER A 22 -8.40 22.05 17.37
C SER A 22 -9.15 22.83 18.43
N ARG A 23 -10.15 23.62 18.03
CA ARG A 23 -11.10 24.19 18.99
C ARG A 23 -11.84 23.01 19.61
N LYS A 24 -11.83 22.91 20.95
CA LYS A 24 -12.63 21.90 21.66
C LYS A 24 -14.10 22.26 21.47
N SER A 25 -14.78 21.57 20.55
CA SER A 25 -16.24 21.50 20.59
C SER A 25 -16.63 20.44 21.61
N SER A 26 -17.53 20.77 22.53
CA SER A 26 -18.06 19.82 23.53
C SER A 26 -18.83 18.65 22.88
N ALA A 27 -19.20 18.78 21.61
CA ALA A 27 -20.00 17.79 20.87
C ALA A 27 -19.18 16.69 20.17
N LEU A 28 -17.85 16.78 20.10
CA LEU A 28 -17.02 15.81 19.39
C LEU A 28 -16.26 14.90 20.35
N GLY A 29 -16.24 13.60 20.05
CA GLY A 29 -15.45 12.63 20.79
C GLY A 29 -13.94 12.95 20.72
N PRO A 30 -13.12 12.41 21.65
CA PRO A 30 -11.69 12.65 21.70
C PRO A 30 -10.92 12.28 20.41
N ASN A 31 -11.45 11.33 19.62
CA ASN A 31 -10.83 10.87 18.37
C ASN A 31 -11.36 11.62 17.14
N ASP A 32 -12.64 11.98 17.12
CA ASP A 32 -13.29 12.66 15.97
C ASP A 32 -12.66 14.02 15.68
N ARG A 33 -12.13 14.68 16.72
CA ARG A 33 -11.43 15.97 16.62
C ARG A 33 -10.13 15.93 15.80
N PHE A 34 -9.58 14.75 15.51
CA PHE A 34 -8.32 14.59 14.77
C PHE A 34 -8.48 13.87 13.43
N VAL A 35 -9.68 13.38 13.12
CA VAL A 35 -9.97 12.66 11.86
C VAL A 35 -9.64 13.53 10.65
N TRP A 36 -10.01 14.81 10.70
CA TRP A 36 -9.73 15.75 9.61
C TRP A 36 -8.23 15.93 9.35
N ARG A 37 -7.36 15.88 10.38
CA ARG A 37 -5.89 15.95 10.20
C ARG A 37 -5.36 14.70 9.52
N ALA A 38 -5.84 13.53 9.95
CA ALA A 38 -5.46 12.27 9.34
C ALA A 38 -5.87 12.22 7.86
N ASP A 39 -7.09 12.68 7.55
CA ASP A 39 -7.58 12.77 6.17
C ASP A 39 -6.84 13.84 5.36
N ALA A 40 -6.51 14.98 5.95
CA ALA A 40 -5.74 16.04 5.30
C ALA A 40 -4.35 15.54 4.89
N VAL A 41 -3.63 14.91 5.81
CA VAL A 41 -2.30 14.34 5.54
C VAL A 41 -2.38 13.23 4.50
N ARG A 42 -3.34 12.31 4.62
CA ARG A 42 -3.56 11.27 3.60
C ARG A 42 -3.85 11.86 2.23
N ALA A 43 -4.69 12.90 2.16
CA ALA A 43 -5.03 13.58 0.91
C ALA A 43 -3.83 14.33 0.33
N LEU A 44 -2.98 14.92 1.19
CA LEU A 44 -1.76 15.60 0.80
C LEU A 44 -0.74 14.63 0.19
N ILE A 45 -0.49 13.49 0.85
CA ILE A 45 0.36 12.39 0.36
C ILE A 45 -0.11 11.93 -1.03
N ALA A 46 -1.41 11.66 -1.17
CA ALA A 46 -1.97 11.24 -2.45
C ALA A 46 -1.84 12.34 -3.51
N ALA A 47 -2.03 13.60 -3.15
CA ALA A 47 -1.90 14.72 -4.08
C ALA A 47 -0.46 14.90 -4.56
N GLN A 48 0.52 14.88 -3.64
CA GLN A 48 1.96 14.94 -3.94
C GLN A 48 2.37 13.81 -4.88
N ALA A 49 1.96 12.57 -4.59
CA ALA A 49 2.30 11.40 -5.41
C ALA A 49 1.81 11.49 -6.87
N PHE A 50 0.66 12.13 -7.12
CA PHE A 50 0.10 12.29 -8.46
C PHE A 50 0.41 13.66 -9.11
N ALA A 51 1.06 14.55 -8.38
CA ALA A 51 1.59 15.81 -8.89
C ALA A 51 3.11 15.77 -9.09
N SER A 52 3.78 14.67 -8.70
CA SER A 52 5.22 14.51 -8.85
C SER A 52 5.65 14.72 -10.30
N ASP A 53 6.53 15.69 -10.47
CA ASP A 53 7.42 15.76 -11.61
C ASP A 53 8.50 14.67 -11.41
N HIS A 54 8.83 13.90 -12.46
CA HIS A 54 9.89 12.87 -12.47
C HIS A 54 9.58 11.48 -11.86
N ASP A 55 8.32 11.07 -11.72
CA ASP A 55 7.97 9.72 -11.25
C ASP A 55 8.65 9.35 -9.90
N SER A 56 8.61 10.28 -8.93
CA SER A 56 9.15 10.11 -7.58
C SER A 56 8.06 10.22 -6.52
N LEU A 57 8.18 9.48 -5.41
CA LEU A 57 7.31 9.62 -4.24
C LEU A 57 7.88 10.53 -3.14
N ASP A 58 8.98 11.22 -3.40
CA ASP A 58 9.72 11.94 -2.35
C ASP A 58 8.84 12.96 -1.61
N GLY A 59 8.12 13.83 -2.32
CA GLY A 59 7.21 14.80 -1.69
C GLY A 59 6.08 14.15 -0.88
N ALA A 60 5.65 12.94 -1.25
CA ALA A 60 4.66 12.17 -0.49
C ALA A 60 5.28 11.56 0.79
N LEU A 61 6.51 11.04 0.70
CA LEU A 61 7.24 10.50 1.86
C LEU A 61 7.64 11.61 2.83
N GLU A 62 8.13 12.74 2.34
CA GLU A 62 8.42 13.94 3.14
C GLU A 62 7.18 14.45 3.87
N SER A 63 6.03 14.48 3.18
CA SER A 63 4.76 14.86 3.82
C SER A 63 4.38 13.92 4.97
N PHE A 64 4.60 12.61 4.80
CA PHE A 64 4.40 11.65 5.86
C PHE A 64 5.38 11.86 7.03
N LEU A 65 6.67 12.05 6.73
CA LEU A 65 7.71 12.24 7.74
C LEU A 65 7.50 13.54 8.53
N ARG A 66 7.08 14.63 7.88
CA ARG A 66 6.66 15.88 8.54
C ARG A 66 5.46 15.68 9.46
N ALA A 67 4.46 14.91 9.02
CA ALA A 67 3.32 14.58 9.88
C ALA A 67 3.76 13.76 11.11
N LYS A 68 4.71 12.83 10.93
CA LYS A 68 5.27 12.03 12.02
C LYS A 68 6.07 12.86 13.03
N SER A 69 6.85 13.84 12.57
CA SER A 69 7.64 14.73 13.43
C SER A 69 6.83 15.89 14.01
N SER A 70 5.53 15.97 13.71
CA SER A 70 4.67 17.07 14.15
C SER A 70 4.41 17.01 15.66
N ASN A 71 4.49 18.17 16.32
CA ASN A 71 4.07 18.33 17.72
C ASN A 71 2.54 18.27 17.89
N TYR A 72 1.78 18.26 16.78
CA TYR A 72 0.35 18.10 16.80
C TYR A 72 -0.04 16.62 16.77
N SER A 73 -1.02 16.24 17.58
CA SER A 73 -1.60 14.89 17.51
C SER A 73 -2.25 14.68 16.13
N ILE A 74 -1.59 13.87 15.30
CA ILE A 74 -2.03 13.45 13.96
C ILE A 74 -2.11 11.91 13.96
N PRO A 75 -3.28 11.31 13.75
CA PRO A 75 -3.38 9.87 13.53
C PRO A 75 -2.70 9.48 12.22
N LEU A 76 -1.57 8.77 12.29
CA LEU A 76 -0.75 8.43 11.11
C LEU A 76 -1.19 7.17 10.36
N ALA A 77 -2.09 6.35 10.93
CA ALA A 77 -2.46 5.08 10.31
C ALA A 77 -3.00 5.23 8.87
N PRO A 78 -3.89 6.19 8.55
CA PRO A 78 -4.35 6.39 7.17
C PRO A 78 -3.24 6.85 6.22
N ALA A 79 -2.38 7.76 6.67
CA ALA A 79 -1.24 8.27 5.92
C ALA A 79 -0.23 7.14 5.60
N ARG A 80 0.11 6.34 6.61
CA ARG A 80 0.99 5.17 6.50
C ARG A 80 0.48 4.16 5.47
N MET A 81 -0.81 3.83 5.53
CA MET A 81 -1.41 2.89 4.58
C MET A 81 -1.40 3.43 3.15
N GLU A 82 -1.61 4.73 2.96
CA GLU A 82 -1.56 5.35 1.63
C GLU A 82 -0.13 5.35 1.08
N CYS A 83 0.87 5.79 1.84
CA CYS A 83 2.29 5.71 1.44
C CYS A 83 2.68 4.29 1.03
N ALA A 84 2.37 3.30 1.87
CA ALA A 84 2.72 1.92 1.57
C ALA A 84 2.02 1.40 0.29
N LYS A 85 0.76 1.75 0.09
CA LYS A 85 0.02 1.41 -1.14
C LYS A 85 0.64 2.05 -2.38
N LEU A 86 1.11 3.30 -2.29
CA LEU A 86 1.78 3.99 -3.39
C LEU A 86 3.14 3.33 -3.67
N LEU A 87 3.98 3.11 -2.66
CA LEU A 87 5.28 2.44 -2.84
C LEU A 87 5.19 1.07 -3.53
N MET A 88 4.10 0.33 -3.29
CA MET A 88 3.84 -0.99 -3.89
C MET A 88 2.93 -0.95 -5.12
N LEU A 89 2.71 0.22 -5.73
CA LEU A 89 1.87 0.32 -6.93
C LEU A 89 2.72 0.07 -8.18
N PRO A 90 2.40 -0.95 -8.99
CA PRO A 90 3.09 -1.16 -10.24
C PRO A 90 2.59 -0.20 -11.33
N VAL A 91 3.41 0.02 -12.37
CA VAL A 91 3.02 0.75 -13.59
C VAL A 91 1.82 0.06 -14.26
N GLU A 92 1.95 -1.25 -14.46
CA GLU A 92 0.91 -2.10 -15.04
C GLU A 92 0.30 -3.02 -13.99
N LYS A 93 -1.00 -3.27 -14.10
CA LYS A 93 -1.65 -4.21 -13.19
C LYS A 93 -1.27 -5.63 -13.56
N THR A 94 -0.68 -6.35 -12.62
CA THR A 94 -0.38 -7.78 -12.75
C THR A 94 -1.65 -8.58 -12.99
N SER A 95 -1.67 -9.32 -14.11
CA SER A 95 -2.69 -10.31 -14.36
C SER A 95 -2.59 -11.42 -13.32
N LEU A 96 -3.71 -11.79 -12.73
CA LEU A 96 -3.78 -12.91 -11.79
C LEU A 96 -4.00 -14.26 -12.50
N SER A 97 -3.94 -14.32 -13.83
CA SER A 97 -4.06 -15.59 -14.57
C SER A 97 -2.84 -16.47 -14.32
N TRP A 98 -3.05 -17.69 -13.83
CA TRP A 98 -1.98 -18.67 -13.57
C TRP A 98 -1.41 -19.31 -14.83
N GLU A 99 -2.03 -19.09 -15.99
CA GLU A 99 -1.52 -19.51 -17.30
C GLU A 99 -0.32 -18.67 -17.74
N VAL A 100 -0.25 -17.42 -17.27
CA VAL A 100 0.84 -16.51 -17.58
C VAL A 100 1.95 -16.70 -16.54
N LYS A 101 3.21 -16.79 -16.98
CA LYS A 101 4.37 -16.81 -16.07
C LYS A 101 4.41 -15.54 -15.21
N SER A 102 4.75 -15.68 -13.94
CA SER A 102 5.00 -14.56 -13.05
C SER A 102 6.12 -13.67 -13.60
N LYS A 103 5.93 -12.35 -13.51
CA LYS A 103 6.88 -11.33 -13.98
C LYS A 103 7.19 -10.40 -12.81
N ILE A 104 8.41 -9.88 -12.82
CA ILE A 104 8.83 -8.83 -11.90
C ILE A 104 8.03 -7.57 -12.23
N GLU A 105 7.37 -7.02 -11.22
CA GLU A 105 6.63 -5.77 -11.32
C GLU A 105 7.59 -4.58 -11.37
N THR A 106 7.29 -3.64 -12.27
CA THR A 106 7.98 -2.34 -12.29
C THR A 106 7.22 -1.37 -11.39
N PRO A 107 7.85 -0.82 -10.32
CA PRO A 107 7.23 0.19 -9.48
C PRO A 107 6.85 1.42 -10.29
N ARG A 108 5.72 2.06 -9.94
CA ARG A 108 5.25 3.27 -10.62
C ARG A 108 6.18 4.47 -10.42
N TRP A 109 6.92 4.51 -9.32
CA TRP A 109 7.78 5.62 -8.95
C TRP A 109 9.24 5.18 -8.79
N PRO A 110 9.92 4.84 -9.90
CA PRO A 110 11.27 4.28 -9.86
C PRO A 110 12.33 5.25 -9.33
N ASN A 111 12.07 6.57 -9.40
CA ASN A 111 13.02 7.61 -8.99
C ASN A 111 12.84 8.03 -7.51
N THR A 112 12.09 7.25 -6.73
CA THR A 112 11.93 7.52 -5.29
C THR A 112 13.25 7.32 -4.57
N SER A 113 13.65 8.30 -3.75
CA SER A 113 14.87 8.26 -2.96
C SER A 113 14.93 7.03 -2.04
N THR A 114 15.97 6.23 -2.18
CA THR A 114 16.24 5.08 -1.32
C THR A 114 16.27 5.46 0.17
N LYS A 115 16.83 6.63 0.49
CA LYS A 115 16.89 7.13 1.88
C LYS A 115 15.50 7.42 2.44
N LEU A 116 14.66 8.17 1.71
CA LEU A 116 13.31 8.48 2.15
C LEU A 116 12.44 7.22 2.27
N TRP A 117 12.67 6.26 1.37
CA TRP A 117 12.03 4.95 1.43
C TRP A 117 12.41 4.20 2.72
N GLN A 118 13.69 4.19 3.09
CA GLN A 118 14.19 3.53 4.31
C GLN A 118 13.67 4.23 5.57
N ASP A 119 13.72 5.57 5.62
CA ASP A 119 13.16 6.36 6.72
C ASP A 119 11.66 6.06 6.94
N PHE A 120 10.92 5.87 5.84
CA PHE A 120 9.54 5.42 5.89
C PHE A 120 9.41 3.98 6.41
N LEU A 121 10.20 3.03 5.91
CA LEU A 121 10.16 1.64 6.39
C LEU A 121 10.41 1.57 7.90
N GLU A 122 11.46 2.22 8.40
CA GLU A 122 11.80 2.31 9.83
C GLU A 122 10.67 2.93 10.66
N SER A 123 9.91 3.87 10.08
CA SER A 123 8.73 4.42 10.74
C SER A 123 7.62 3.40 10.96
N VAL A 124 7.50 2.42 10.05
CA VAL A 124 6.58 1.29 10.17
C VAL A 124 7.11 0.26 11.17
N GLU A 125 8.43 0.20 11.39
CA GLU A 125 9.07 -0.80 12.25
C GLU A 125 8.69 -0.74 13.73
N THR A 126 8.18 0.40 14.22
CA THR A 126 7.82 0.62 15.63
C THR A 126 6.74 -0.34 16.17
N ILE A 127 5.97 -1.03 15.32
CA ILE A 127 5.03 -2.08 15.74
C ILE A 127 5.72 -3.45 15.59
N ARG A 128 6.25 -4.01 16.69
CA ARG A 128 7.00 -5.29 16.74
C ARG A 128 6.14 -6.55 16.51
N ASP A 129 5.27 -6.55 15.52
CA ASP A 129 4.47 -7.73 15.19
C ASP A 129 4.87 -8.31 13.82
N VAL A 130 5.28 -9.57 13.83
CA VAL A 130 5.57 -10.40 12.64
C VAL A 130 4.33 -10.60 11.77
N SER A 131 3.14 -10.34 12.33
CA SER A 131 1.86 -10.36 11.63
C SER A 131 1.60 -9.12 10.79
N GLU A 132 2.45 -8.08 10.86
CA GLU A 132 2.21 -6.83 10.14
C GLU A 132 2.44 -6.99 8.63
N PRO A 133 1.37 -6.94 7.79
CA PRO A 133 1.50 -7.26 6.38
C PRO A 133 2.39 -6.30 5.61
N LEU A 134 2.55 -5.05 6.08
CA LEU A 134 3.40 -4.06 5.42
C LEU A 134 4.89 -4.41 5.53
N LYS A 135 5.34 -4.96 6.66
CA LYS A 135 6.74 -5.38 6.85
C LYS A 135 7.11 -6.54 5.93
N ALA A 136 6.15 -7.42 5.64
CA ALA A 136 6.34 -8.51 4.71
C ALA A 136 6.36 -8.05 3.25
N GLN A 137 5.60 -7.00 2.90
CA GLN A 137 5.36 -6.62 1.51
C GLN A 137 6.24 -5.46 1.01
N LEU A 138 6.54 -4.47 1.86
CA LEU A 138 7.32 -3.31 1.43
C LEU A 138 8.70 -3.69 0.88
N PRO A 139 9.49 -4.58 1.53
CA PRO A 139 10.83 -4.95 1.04
C PRO A 139 10.87 -5.48 -0.40
N LEU A 140 9.76 -6.03 -0.92
CA LEU A 140 9.62 -6.43 -2.33
C LEU A 140 9.83 -5.28 -3.33
N TYR A 141 9.66 -4.05 -2.87
CA TYR A 141 9.68 -2.82 -3.67
C TYR A 141 10.77 -1.86 -3.20
N HIS A 142 11.80 -2.35 -2.50
CA HIS A 142 12.97 -1.54 -2.20
C HIS A 142 13.62 -1.06 -3.52
N PRO A 143 13.94 0.24 -3.70
CA PRO A 143 14.40 0.79 -4.98
C PRO A 143 15.64 0.10 -5.55
N GLU A 144 16.66 -0.14 -4.71
CA GLU A 144 17.94 -0.73 -5.15
C GLU A 144 18.05 -2.25 -4.95
N LYS A 145 17.44 -2.77 -3.87
CA LYS A 145 17.60 -4.15 -3.45
C LYS A 145 16.26 -4.79 -3.04
N PRO A 146 15.38 -5.09 -4.02
CA PRO A 146 14.15 -5.83 -3.74
C PRO A 146 14.43 -7.14 -2.99
N ASP A 147 13.71 -7.37 -1.89
CA ASP A 147 13.88 -8.53 -1.03
C ASP A 147 12.56 -9.32 -0.89
N PRO A 148 12.47 -10.54 -1.48
CA PRO A 148 11.29 -11.40 -1.35
C PRO A 148 11.23 -12.22 -0.07
N MET A 149 12.32 -12.29 0.71
CA MET A 149 12.40 -13.19 1.86
C MET A 149 11.42 -12.84 3.00
N PRO A 150 11.18 -11.56 3.37
CA PRO A 150 10.16 -11.20 4.36
C PRO A 150 8.76 -11.66 3.94
N TYR A 151 8.42 -11.54 2.66
CA TYR A 151 7.14 -11.97 2.11
C TYR A 151 6.98 -13.49 2.18
N LEU A 152 8.01 -14.23 1.75
CA LEU A 152 8.06 -15.69 1.83
C LEU A 152 7.87 -16.17 3.28
N LYS A 153 8.65 -15.62 4.21
CA LYS A 153 8.59 -15.97 5.63
C LYS A 153 7.20 -15.72 6.23
N HIS A 154 6.57 -14.60 5.88
CA HIS A 154 5.21 -14.32 6.32
C HIS A 154 4.19 -15.28 5.68
N SER A 155 4.35 -15.63 4.40
CA SER A 155 3.51 -16.62 3.72
C SER A 155 3.63 -18.01 4.36
N GLN A 156 4.84 -18.44 4.73
CA GLN A 156 5.06 -19.69 5.47
C GLN A 156 4.43 -19.65 6.87
N HIS A 157 4.46 -18.50 7.54
CA HIS A 157 3.75 -18.31 8.80
C HIS A 157 2.22 -18.44 8.63
N LEU A 158 1.66 -17.85 7.57
CA LEU A 158 0.23 -17.99 7.25
C LEU A 158 -0.15 -19.44 6.96
N ALA A 159 0.66 -20.17 6.19
CA ALA A 159 0.44 -21.58 5.88
C ALA A 159 0.38 -22.46 7.14
N LYS A 160 1.20 -22.15 8.15
CA LYS A 160 1.18 -22.84 9.46
C LYS A 160 -0.03 -22.50 10.33
N ASN A 161 -0.82 -21.49 9.95
CA ASN A 161 -1.94 -20.97 10.73
C ASN A 161 -3.23 -20.88 9.87
N PRO A 162 -3.91 -22.01 9.61
CA PRO A 162 -5.07 -22.06 8.70
C PRO A 162 -6.19 -21.05 9.01
N LYS A 163 -6.43 -20.75 10.29
CA LYS A 163 -7.42 -19.75 10.74
C LYS A 163 -7.11 -18.32 10.23
N PHE A 164 -5.84 -17.98 9.98
CA PHE A 164 -5.50 -16.69 9.35
C PHE A 164 -5.83 -16.72 7.86
N VAL A 165 -5.48 -17.80 7.17
CA VAL A 165 -5.77 -17.99 5.74
C VAL A 165 -7.28 -17.92 5.48
N GLU A 166 -8.09 -18.63 6.25
CA GLU A 166 -9.56 -18.61 6.12
C GLU A 166 -10.17 -17.20 6.25
N ARG A 167 -9.62 -16.38 7.15
CA ARG A 167 -10.06 -14.99 7.32
C ARG A 167 -9.55 -14.10 6.19
N MET A 168 -8.35 -14.37 5.70
CA MET A 168 -7.70 -13.59 4.67
C MET A 168 -8.36 -13.76 3.29
N VAL A 169 -8.69 -14.99 2.89
CA VAL A 169 -9.31 -15.29 1.58
C VAL A 169 -10.72 -14.70 1.41
N LYS A 170 -11.36 -14.32 2.53
CA LYS A 170 -12.68 -13.65 2.55
C LYS A 170 -12.58 -12.13 2.40
N LYS A 171 -11.38 -11.55 2.40
CA LYS A 171 -11.17 -10.10 2.35
C LYS A 171 -10.71 -9.63 0.95
N PRO A 172 -11.15 -8.46 0.48
CA PRO A 172 -10.63 -7.83 -0.75
C PRO A 172 -9.11 -7.69 -0.82
N SER A 173 -8.44 -7.59 0.33
CA SER A 173 -6.98 -7.48 0.41
C SER A 173 -6.23 -8.73 -0.05
N ILE A 174 -6.90 -9.86 -0.27
CA ILE A 174 -6.26 -11.07 -0.83
C ILE A 174 -5.81 -10.87 -2.27
N THR A 175 -6.56 -10.12 -3.07
CA THR A 175 -6.25 -9.85 -4.48
C THR A 175 -4.89 -9.15 -4.63
N PRO A 176 -4.62 -7.99 -3.97
CA PRO A 176 -3.29 -7.37 -4.02
C PRO A 176 -2.21 -8.19 -3.32
N TRP A 177 -2.55 -9.00 -2.31
CA TRP A 177 -1.60 -9.93 -1.71
C TRP A 177 -1.10 -10.95 -2.75
N ILE A 178 -2.01 -11.64 -3.45
CA ILE A 178 -1.63 -12.62 -4.47
C ILE A 178 -0.81 -11.97 -5.58
N ALA A 179 -1.19 -10.78 -6.05
CA ALA A 179 -0.41 -10.05 -7.07
C ALA A 179 1.05 -9.83 -6.62
N ARG A 180 1.25 -9.31 -5.40
CA ARG A 180 2.58 -9.12 -4.80
C ARG A 180 3.33 -10.43 -4.60
N GLY A 181 2.62 -11.50 -4.28
CA GLY A 181 3.20 -12.83 -4.17
C GLY A 181 3.77 -13.34 -5.50
N ARG A 182 3.14 -13.00 -6.62
CA ARG A 182 3.67 -13.34 -7.95
C ARG A 182 4.92 -12.54 -8.29
N HIS A 183 4.98 -11.27 -7.90
CA HIS A 183 6.21 -10.48 -7.97
C HIS A 183 7.32 -11.09 -7.10
N ALA A 184 7.00 -11.48 -5.87
CA ALA A 184 7.92 -12.15 -4.96
C ALA A 184 8.43 -13.49 -5.52
N GLU A 185 7.55 -14.30 -6.13
CA GLU A 185 7.93 -15.54 -6.83
C GLU A 185 8.95 -15.25 -7.95
N ALA A 186 8.68 -14.25 -8.79
CA ALA A 186 9.57 -13.88 -9.88
C ALA A 186 10.94 -13.39 -9.37
N LEU A 187 10.97 -12.62 -8.28
CA LEU A 187 12.21 -12.19 -7.62
C LEU A 187 12.99 -13.38 -7.04
N LEU A 188 12.32 -14.34 -6.38
CA LEU A 188 12.98 -15.54 -5.85
C LEU A 188 13.66 -16.33 -6.96
N ARG A 189 12.99 -16.54 -8.10
CA ARG A 189 13.59 -17.22 -9.26
C ARG A 189 14.79 -16.44 -9.80
N LEU A 190 14.64 -15.12 -9.97
CA LEU A 190 15.75 -14.27 -10.42
C LEU A 190 16.97 -14.37 -9.50
N GLN A 191 16.74 -14.49 -8.19
CA GLN A 191 17.77 -14.62 -7.17
C GLN A 191 18.28 -16.06 -6.98
N GLY A 192 17.81 -17.03 -7.76
CA GLY A 192 18.27 -18.44 -7.71
C GLY A 192 17.59 -19.30 -6.63
N HIS A 193 16.54 -18.82 -5.99
CA HIS A 193 15.77 -19.52 -4.95
C HIS A 193 14.61 -20.35 -5.53
N GLU A 194 14.90 -21.26 -6.47
CA GLU A 194 13.86 -21.99 -7.23
C GLU A 194 12.90 -22.79 -6.34
N LYS A 195 13.41 -23.52 -5.34
CA LYS A 195 12.58 -24.31 -4.42
C LYS A 195 11.61 -23.45 -3.62
N ASP A 196 12.07 -22.30 -3.17
CA ASP A 196 11.23 -21.35 -2.42
C ASP A 196 10.20 -20.69 -3.35
N ALA A 197 10.58 -20.40 -4.60
CA ALA A 197 9.66 -19.90 -5.60
C ALA A 197 8.56 -20.91 -5.95
N ASP A 198 8.89 -22.19 -6.10
CA ASP A 198 7.92 -23.26 -6.36
C ASP A 198 6.95 -23.41 -5.19
N TRP A 199 7.45 -23.47 -3.96
CA TRP A 199 6.61 -23.50 -2.76
C TRP A 199 5.67 -22.28 -2.69
N LEU A 200 6.20 -21.08 -2.94
CA LEU A 200 5.40 -19.85 -2.87
C LEU A 200 4.31 -19.86 -3.95
N LYS A 201 4.63 -20.30 -5.16
CA LYS A 201 3.66 -20.43 -6.25
C LYS A 201 2.51 -21.34 -5.87
N GLU A 202 2.79 -22.53 -5.34
CA GLU A 202 1.77 -23.50 -4.91
C GLU A 202 0.85 -22.89 -3.82
N PHE A 203 1.44 -22.25 -2.82
CA PHE A 203 0.69 -21.59 -1.76
C PHE A 203 -0.22 -20.48 -2.31
N LEU A 204 0.28 -19.66 -3.23
CA LEU A 204 -0.51 -18.59 -3.85
C LEU A 204 -1.63 -19.13 -4.75
N GLN A 205 -1.42 -20.26 -5.44
CA GLN A 205 -2.46 -20.93 -6.21
C GLN A 205 -3.59 -21.42 -5.32
N GLU A 206 -3.27 -21.98 -4.15
CA GLU A 206 -4.25 -22.38 -3.15
C GLU A 206 -5.07 -21.17 -2.66
N LEU A 207 -4.40 -20.06 -2.31
CA LEU A 207 -5.08 -18.82 -1.93
C LEU A 207 -5.97 -18.26 -3.04
N TYR A 208 -5.51 -18.32 -4.28
CA TYR A 208 -6.27 -17.89 -5.44
C TYR A 208 -7.55 -18.71 -5.61
N ALA A 209 -7.45 -20.04 -5.54
CA ALA A 209 -8.61 -20.93 -5.62
C ALA A 209 -9.63 -20.64 -4.49
N LYS A 210 -9.15 -20.55 -3.25
CA LYS A 210 -10.00 -20.27 -2.08
C LYS A 210 -10.65 -18.89 -2.07
N SER A 211 -10.06 -17.91 -2.76
CA SER A 211 -10.57 -16.53 -2.86
C SER A 211 -11.49 -16.27 -4.06
N GLU A 212 -11.84 -17.30 -4.85
CA GLU A 212 -12.73 -17.15 -6.00
C GLU A 212 -14.05 -16.40 -5.70
N PRO A 213 -14.76 -16.67 -4.58
CA PRO A 213 -16.03 -15.98 -4.31
C PRO A 213 -15.87 -14.47 -4.13
N ILE A 214 -14.81 -14.01 -3.46
CA ILE A 214 -14.57 -12.57 -3.26
C ILE A 214 -14.11 -11.91 -4.56
N ARG A 215 -13.28 -12.59 -5.36
CA ARG A 215 -12.79 -12.08 -6.65
C ARG A 215 -13.91 -11.93 -7.68
N ARG A 216 -14.87 -12.87 -7.74
CA ARG A 216 -16.07 -12.73 -8.59
C ARG A 216 -16.88 -11.50 -8.21
N LYS A 217 -17.17 -11.34 -6.92
CA LYS A 217 -17.89 -10.16 -6.40
C LYS A 217 -17.17 -8.84 -6.74
N GLU A 218 -15.85 -8.81 -6.73
CA GLU A 218 -15.06 -7.65 -7.16
C GLU A 218 -15.16 -7.39 -8.67
N ALA A 219 -15.14 -8.44 -9.49
CA ALA A 219 -15.30 -8.34 -10.93
C ALA A 219 -16.69 -7.79 -11.29
N ASP A 220 -17.75 -8.33 -10.70
CA ASP A 220 -19.13 -7.88 -10.92
C ASP A 220 -19.29 -6.40 -10.55
N ARG A 221 -18.76 -6.00 -9.39
CA ARG A 221 -18.76 -4.59 -8.96
C ARG A 221 -18.04 -3.66 -9.94
N LYS A 222 -16.95 -4.12 -10.57
CA LYS A 222 -16.21 -3.34 -11.58
C LYS A 222 -17.02 -3.20 -12.85
N ILE A 223 -17.69 -4.27 -13.29
CA ILE A 223 -18.57 -4.27 -14.47
C ILE A 223 -19.74 -3.31 -14.23
N SER A 224 -20.47 -3.46 -13.13
CA SER A 224 -21.61 -2.57 -12.80
C SER A 224 -21.21 -1.11 -12.60
N ARG A 225 -19.96 -0.83 -12.24
CA ARG A 225 -19.43 0.54 -12.17
C ARG A 225 -19.08 1.09 -13.55
N ARG A 226 -18.51 0.26 -14.44
CA ARG A 226 -18.23 0.65 -15.83
C ARG A 226 -19.51 0.91 -16.59
N GLU A 227 -20.53 0.07 -16.44
CA GLU A 227 -21.86 0.27 -17.05
C GLU A 227 -22.50 1.56 -16.56
N ARG A 228 -22.50 1.82 -15.25
CA ARG A 228 -23.01 3.09 -14.70
C ARG A 228 -22.27 4.32 -15.22
N ASN A 229 -20.96 4.24 -15.37
CA ASN A 229 -20.14 5.35 -15.87
C ASN A 229 -20.19 5.48 -17.40
N GLY A 230 -20.59 4.43 -18.13
CA GLY A 230 -20.77 4.43 -19.58
C GLY A 230 -22.16 4.86 -20.03
N LEU A 231 -23.15 4.83 -19.12
CA LEU A 231 -24.51 5.35 -19.34
C LEU A 231 -24.65 6.87 -19.08
N THR A 232 -23.55 7.55 -18.73
CA THR A 232 -23.48 9.00 -18.52
C THR A 232 -22.71 9.72 -19.63
N GLY A 233 -22.61 9.11 -20.82
CA GLY A 233 -22.00 9.69 -22.02
C GLY A 233 -23.04 10.30 -22.94
#